data_AF-A0A4Z0ZQS9-F1
#
_entry.id   AF-A0A4Z0ZQS9-F1
#
_cell.length_a   1.000
_cell.length_b   1.000
_cell.length_c   1.000
_cell.angle_alpha   90.00
_cell.angle_beta   90.00
_cell.angle_gamma   90.00
#
_symmetry.space_group_name_H-M   'P 1'
#
loop_
_entity.id
_entity.type
_entity.pdbx_description
1 polymer ?
#
loop_
_entity_poly.entity_id
_entity_poly.type
_entity_poly.pdbx_seq_one_letter_code
_entity_poly.pdbx_strand_id
1 'polypeptide(L)'
;MQKESSDQLIRDTMQKAGLSHAFIDDFITKVDAVRQGETGIVRWEEVGDLDPKTDEISLEAIHSSYPLDPSLLSKLVVIKLNGGLGTSMGLNQAKSLIPIKGSFSFLAVMAKQIESLRSRYGIEVPLLFMDSYNTQEDSQKELQKNGFKQSLRSSFLQHKVPRLDAKTFAPLTSKHEKDNWCPPGHGDIYFTMMEEGILDELLNKGFEIAFLSNGDNLGATVDPHIVSFLLKENIHFAMEMTPKTLADKKGGAIYRKIVGGKMVQYELLETAQVPKEHEHEFSGLGKFRTFSTNNLWINLRALKERFQQGNFSLSLIVNPKQVDGKDVIQLETAMGSAVGNFSKFKGIIIPRDRFAPVKKTEDYLIRRSDAYVLNDDYSLTMAKERKEKGLGEVLVLLDEKHYKKIQQFDALFLVLPSLIDCEELVVEGEILFDVPITLKGKVKFQNQSGSLKKISSLSKTEFENQTIVL
;
A
#
# COMPACT_ATOMS: atom_id res chain seq x y z
N MET A 1 27.51 -22.65 -7.82
CA MET A 1 27.46 -22.30 -9.26
C MET A 1 28.38 -21.11 -9.48
N GLN A 2 29.10 -21.03 -10.59
CA GLN A 2 29.90 -19.84 -10.90
C GLN A 2 28.97 -18.66 -11.23
N LYS A 3 29.37 -17.43 -10.84
CA LYS A 3 28.61 -16.18 -11.05
C LYS A 3 28.12 -16.07 -12.50
N GLU A 4 29.05 -16.18 -13.44
CA GLU A 4 28.81 -16.07 -14.89
C GLU A 4 27.73 -17.04 -15.36
N SER A 5 27.72 -18.28 -14.86
CA SER A 5 26.71 -19.27 -15.22
C SER A 5 25.32 -18.88 -14.72
N SER A 6 25.19 -18.45 -13.46
CA SER A 6 23.90 -17.98 -12.92
C SER A 6 23.42 -16.70 -13.59
N ASP A 7 24.31 -15.78 -13.94
CA ASP A 7 23.96 -14.54 -14.63
C ASP A 7 23.44 -14.82 -16.04
N GLN A 8 24.10 -15.72 -16.76
CA GLN A 8 23.62 -16.13 -18.08
C GLN A 8 22.23 -16.78 -17.99
N LEU A 9 21.99 -17.65 -17.00
CA LEU A 9 20.67 -18.26 -16.80
C LEU A 9 19.60 -17.21 -16.48
N ILE A 10 19.91 -16.22 -15.63
CA ILE A 10 18.98 -15.11 -15.33
C ILE A 10 18.66 -14.33 -16.61
N ARG A 11 19.69 -13.93 -17.37
CA ARG A 11 19.54 -13.20 -18.63
C ARG A 11 18.68 -13.97 -19.62
N ASP A 12 18.99 -15.24 -19.87
CA ASP A 12 18.24 -16.09 -20.79
C ASP A 12 16.78 -16.24 -20.35
N THR A 13 16.53 -16.48 -19.05
CA THR A 13 15.18 -16.63 -18.50
C THR A 13 14.36 -15.34 -18.64
N MET A 14 14.95 -14.18 -18.32
CA MET A 14 14.28 -12.89 -18.41
C MET A 14 14.07 -12.42 -19.85
N GLN A 15 15.03 -12.64 -20.74
CA GLN A 15 14.89 -12.36 -22.18
C GLN A 15 13.78 -13.20 -22.82
N LYS A 16 13.70 -14.49 -22.48
CA LYS A 16 12.60 -15.37 -22.92
C LYS A 16 11.23 -14.89 -22.41
N ALA A 17 11.19 -14.19 -21.28
CA ALA A 17 9.97 -13.58 -20.75
C ALA A 17 9.66 -12.20 -21.36
N GLY A 18 10.47 -11.72 -22.31
CA GLY A 18 10.26 -10.46 -23.02
C GLY A 18 10.71 -9.20 -22.27
N LEU A 19 11.51 -9.35 -21.21
CA LEU A 19 11.99 -8.21 -20.41
C LEU A 19 13.11 -7.45 -21.14
N SER A 20 13.15 -6.14 -20.94
CA SER A 20 14.13 -5.26 -21.59
C SER A 20 15.56 -5.55 -21.12
N HIS A 21 16.56 -5.25 -21.95
CA HIS A 21 17.96 -5.37 -21.55
C HIS A 21 18.30 -4.48 -20.35
N ALA A 22 17.76 -3.26 -20.31
CA ALA A 22 17.99 -2.31 -19.22
C ALA A 22 17.44 -2.83 -17.88
N PHE A 23 16.22 -3.39 -17.89
CA PHE A 23 15.61 -3.99 -16.71
C PHE A 23 16.37 -5.24 -16.23
N ILE A 24 16.87 -6.05 -17.17
CA ILE A 24 17.69 -7.23 -16.86
C ILE A 24 19.02 -6.80 -16.21
N ASP A 25 19.68 -5.78 -16.73
CA ASP A 25 20.95 -5.28 -16.18
C ASP A 25 20.79 -4.70 -14.78
N ASP A 26 19.69 -3.98 -14.52
CA ASP A 26 19.32 -3.52 -13.19
C ASP A 26 19.07 -4.70 -12.22
N PHE A 27 18.35 -5.74 -12.68
CA PHE A 27 18.13 -6.94 -11.86
C PHE A 27 19.44 -7.68 -11.55
N ILE A 28 20.34 -7.84 -12.53
CA ILE A 28 21.67 -8.43 -12.32
C ILE A 28 22.50 -7.62 -11.33
N THR A 29 22.43 -6.28 -11.40
CA THR A 29 23.11 -5.40 -10.44
C THR A 29 22.62 -5.66 -9.01
N LYS A 30 21.32 -5.84 -8.82
CA LYS A 30 20.73 -6.21 -7.52
C LYS A 30 21.17 -7.60 -7.06
N VAL A 31 21.21 -8.57 -7.97
CA VAL A 31 21.72 -9.92 -7.67
C VAL A 31 23.17 -9.86 -7.19
N ASP A 32 24.01 -9.07 -7.87
CA ASP A 32 25.41 -8.89 -7.51
C ASP A 32 25.59 -8.21 -6.17
N ALA A 33 24.74 -7.24 -5.82
CA ALA A 33 24.73 -6.64 -4.48
C ALA A 33 24.49 -7.72 -3.41
N VAL A 34 23.48 -8.59 -3.59
CA VAL A 34 23.19 -9.68 -2.63
C VAL A 34 24.35 -10.67 -2.55
N ARG A 35 24.98 -11.03 -3.68
CA ARG A 35 26.17 -11.90 -3.68
C ARG A 35 27.34 -11.32 -2.89
N GLN A 36 27.46 -10.00 -2.87
CA GLN A 36 28.50 -9.27 -2.13
C GLN A 36 28.14 -9.06 -0.65
N GLY A 37 27.01 -9.59 -0.20
CA GLY A 37 26.57 -9.51 1.19
C GLY A 37 25.65 -8.32 1.50
N GLU A 38 25.13 -7.63 0.48
CA GLU A 38 24.04 -6.68 0.70
C GLU A 38 22.83 -7.41 1.30
N THR A 39 22.43 -6.99 2.49
CA THR A 39 21.30 -7.58 3.22
C THR A 39 20.05 -6.72 3.13
N GLY A 40 20.18 -5.48 2.66
CA GLY A 40 19.16 -4.44 2.72
C GLY A 40 19.05 -3.78 4.10
N ILE A 41 19.83 -4.21 5.10
CA ILE A 41 19.86 -3.64 6.45
C ILE A 41 20.63 -2.31 6.42
N VAL A 42 20.02 -1.24 6.95
CA VAL A 42 20.66 0.07 6.99
C VAL A 42 21.71 0.16 8.10
N ARG A 43 22.73 0.98 7.87
CA ARG A 43 23.67 1.40 8.92
C ARG A 43 22.99 2.44 9.80
N TRP A 44 22.72 2.10 11.05
CA TRP A 44 21.87 2.92 11.93
C TRP A 44 22.44 4.30 12.22
N GLU A 45 23.78 4.43 12.22
CA GLU A 45 24.52 5.67 12.37
C GLU A 45 24.33 6.64 11.19
N GLU A 46 23.94 6.13 10.02
CA GLU A 46 23.62 6.95 8.84
C GLU A 46 22.15 7.43 8.84
N VAL A 47 21.32 6.93 9.78
CA VAL A 47 19.89 7.25 9.87
C VAL A 47 19.67 8.52 10.70
N GLY A 48 19.47 9.65 10.03
CA GLY A 48 19.16 10.94 10.64
C GLY A 48 17.69 11.36 10.52
N ASP A 49 17.29 12.31 11.35
CA ASP A 49 15.92 12.81 11.43
C ASP A 49 15.57 13.73 10.25
N LEU A 50 14.29 13.74 9.87
CA LEU A 50 13.74 14.81 9.05
C LEU A 50 13.72 16.13 9.83
N ASP A 51 13.93 17.24 9.14
CA ASP A 51 13.71 18.58 9.69
C ASP A 51 12.24 18.97 9.52
N PRO A 52 11.50 19.17 10.62
CA PRO A 52 10.06 19.47 10.55
C PRO A 52 9.75 20.81 9.88
N LYS A 53 10.73 21.71 9.75
CA LYS A 53 10.55 23.01 9.07
C LYS A 53 10.84 22.91 7.58
N THR A 54 11.91 22.21 7.21
CA THR A 54 12.39 22.20 5.82
C THR A 54 11.95 20.98 5.02
N ASP A 55 11.70 19.83 5.66
CA ASP A 55 11.29 18.60 4.95
C ASP A 55 9.80 18.35 5.04
N GLU A 56 9.13 18.87 6.08
CA GLU A 56 7.73 18.57 6.37
C GLU A 56 6.82 19.78 6.12
N ILE A 57 5.52 19.53 5.93
CA ILE A 57 4.45 20.53 5.92
C ILE A 57 3.13 19.84 6.33
N SER A 58 2.27 20.49 7.12
CA SER A 58 0.96 19.93 7.44
C SER A 58 -0.06 20.15 6.33
N LEU A 59 -1.02 19.25 6.20
CA LEU A 59 -2.14 19.42 5.27
C LEU A 59 -2.92 20.71 5.55
N GLU A 60 -3.10 21.07 6.81
CA GLU A 60 -3.74 22.32 7.23
C GLU A 60 -2.98 23.57 6.73
N ALA A 61 -1.64 23.56 6.80
CA ALA A 61 -0.82 24.64 6.27
C ALA A 61 -0.92 24.72 4.74
N ILE A 62 -1.02 23.56 4.06
CA ILE A 62 -1.27 23.52 2.61
C ILE A 62 -2.63 24.15 2.28
N HIS A 63 -3.70 23.73 2.96
CA HIS A 63 -5.05 24.26 2.76
C HIS A 63 -5.11 25.78 2.97
N SER A 64 -4.40 26.28 3.97
CA SER A 64 -4.36 27.70 4.31
C SER A 64 -3.55 28.55 3.33
N SER A 65 -2.45 28.00 2.79
CA SER A 65 -1.48 28.77 1.99
C SER A 65 -1.66 28.62 0.48
N TYR A 66 -2.27 27.53 0.03
CA TYR A 66 -2.41 27.21 -1.38
C TYR A 66 -3.90 27.08 -1.72
N PRO A 67 -4.55 28.16 -2.22
CA PRO A 67 -5.96 28.12 -2.55
C PRO A 67 -6.23 27.10 -3.65
N LEU A 68 -7.43 26.51 -3.60
CA LEU A 68 -7.94 25.58 -4.60
C LEU A 68 -7.92 26.24 -5.98
N ASP A 69 -7.20 25.61 -6.91
CA ASP A 69 -7.25 25.93 -8.33
C ASP A 69 -7.64 24.67 -9.12
N PRO A 70 -8.93 24.50 -9.46
CA PRO A 70 -9.41 23.31 -10.18
C PRO A 70 -8.75 23.13 -11.54
N SER A 71 -8.23 24.20 -12.16
CA SER A 71 -7.53 24.09 -13.44
C SER A 71 -6.22 23.30 -13.32
N LEU A 72 -5.57 23.34 -12.16
CA LEU A 72 -4.34 22.58 -11.92
C LEU A 72 -4.57 21.08 -11.81
N LEU A 73 -5.78 20.66 -11.42
CA LEU A 73 -6.14 19.25 -11.38
C LEU A 73 -6.17 18.59 -12.76
N SER A 74 -6.30 19.35 -13.86
CA SER A 74 -6.19 18.79 -15.21
C SER A 74 -4.77 18.28 -15.52
N LYS A 75 -3.79 18.60 -14.67
CA LYS A 75 -2.41 18.11 -14.74
C LYS A 75 -2.18 16.86 -13.89
N LEU A 76 -3.21 16.36 -13.20
CA LEU A 76 -3.12 15.20 -12.31
C LEU A 76 -3.49 13.90 -13.02
N VAL A 77 -2.73 12.85 -12.75
CA VAL A 77 -3.13 11.46 -12.97
C VAL A 77 -3.09 10.68 -11.66
N VAL A 78 -4.06 9.78 -11.46
CA VAL A 78 -4.10 8.89 -10.29
C VAL A 78 -3.69 7.49 -10.71
N ILE A 79 -2.76 6.89 -9.98
CA ILE A 79 -2.27 5.52 -10.22
C ILE A 79 -2.45 4.69 -8.94
N LYS A 80 -3.18 3.58 -9.04
CA LYS A 80 -3.45 2.67 -7.93
C LYS A 80 -2.66 1.38 -8.10
N LEU A 81 -1.95 0.97 -7.05
CA LEU A 81 -1.25 -0.31 -7.02
C LEU A 81 -2.28 -1.45 -6.87
N ASN A 82 -2.31 -2.37 -7.82
CA ASN A 82 -3.30 -3.44 -7.89
C ASN A 82 -2.72 -4.79 -8.37
N GLY A 83 -1.39 -4.94 -8.35
CA GLY A 83 -0.71 -6.18 -8.74
C GLY A 83 -0.74 -7.29 -7.67
N GLY A 84 -1.01 -6.93 -6.41
CA GLY A 84 -0.99 -7.86 -5.28
C GLY A 84 -2.23 -8.74 -5.19
N LEU A 85 -2.01 -10.04 -5.00
CA LEU A 85 -3.07 -10.99 -4.64
C LEU A 85 -3.34 -10.93 -3.13
N GLY A 86 -4.61 -11.06 -2.73
CA GLY A 86 -5.00 -11.10 -1.32
C GLY A 86 -4.76 -12.45 -0.64
N THR A 87 -3.62 -13.11 -0.91
CA THR A 87 -3.32 -14.49 -0.49
C THR A 87 -3.30 -14.66 1.02
N SER A 88 -2.85 -13.65 1.78
CA SER A 88 -2.89 -13.63 3.24
C SER A 88 -4.32 -13.89 3.75
N MET A 89 -5.29 -13.25 3.11
CA MET A 89 -6.73 -13.33 3.36
C MET A 89 -7.43 -14.47 2.57
N GLY A 90 -6.67 -15.32 1.86
CA GLY A 90 -7.22 -16.49 1.14
C GLY A 90 -7.81 -16.20 -0.23
N LEU A 91 -7.51 -15.04 -0.82
CA LEU A 91 -8.01 -14.68 -2.14
C LEU A 91 -7.07 -15.24 -3.22
N ASN A 92 -7.69 -15.74 -4.30
CA ASN A 92 -7.00 -16.17 -5.52
C ASN A 92 -7.03 -15.09 -6.62
N GLN A 93 -7.63 -13.94 -6.33
CA GLN A 93 -7.79 -12.79 -7.21
C GLN A 93 -7.29 -11.51 -6.52
N ALA A 94 -7.32 -10.39 -7.24
CA ALA A 94 -6.94 -9.09 -6.70
C ALA A 94 -7.79 -8.75 -5.47
N LYS A 95 -7.14 -8.23 -4.41
CA LYS A 95 -7.87 -7.79 -3.21
C LYS A 95 -8.88 -6.70 -3.53
N SER A 96 -8.62 -5.89 -4.54
CA SER A 96 -9.48 -4.77 -4.93
C SER A 96 -10.88 -5.18 -5.41
N LEU A 97 -11.08 -6.46 -5.72
CA LEU A 97 -12.36 -7.00 -6.22
C LEU A 97 -13.33 -7.39 -5.11
N ILE A 98 -12.89 -7.46 -3.85
CA ILE A 98 -13.79 -7.82 -2.75
C ILE A 98 -14.72 -6.64 -2.39
N PRO A 99 -16.00 -6.90 -2.06
CA PRO A 99 -16.91 -5.86 -1.57
C PRO A 99 -16.40 -5.20 -0.29
N ILE A 100 -16.55 -3.89 -0.15
CA ILE A 100 -16.08 -3.15 1.04
C ILE A 100 -17.17 -2.29 1.67
N LYS A 101 -18.08 -1.71 0.88
CA LYS A 101 -19.23 -0.95 1.40
C LYS A 101 -20.42 -1.14 0.46
N GLY A 102 -21.53 -1.61 1.02
CA GLY A 102 -22.69 -2.02 0.22
C GLY A 102 -22.30 -3.07 -0.81
N SER A 103 -22.66 -2.83 -2.06
CA SER A 103 -22.28 -3.67 -3.21
C SER A 103 -20.97 -3.26 -3.88
N PHE A 104 -20.33 -2.17 -3.45
CA PHE A 104 -19.10 -1.68 -4.08
C PHE A 104 -17.89 -2.48 -3.63
N SER A 105 -17.10 -2.92 -4.61
CA SER A 105 -15.73 -3.39 -4.40
C SER A 105 -14.78 -2.21 -4.13
N PHE A 106 -13.56 -2.47 -3.64
CA PHE A 106 -12.54 -1.41 -3.52
C PHE A 106 -12.29 -0.73 -4.87
N LEU A 107 -12.19 -1.52 -5.94
CA LEU A 107 -11.99 -1.03 -7.29
C LEU A 107 -13.15 -0.12 -7.74
N ALA A 108 -14.38 -0.53 -7.47
CA ALA A 108 -15.56 0.28 -7.77
C ALA A 108 -15.56 1.60 -6.98
N VAL A 109 -15.17 1.57 -5.69
CA VAL A 109 -15.02 2.80 -4.88
C VAL A 109 -13.96 3.73 -5.49
N MET A 110 -12.78 3.21 -5.86
CA MET A 110 -11.74 4.03 -6.49
C MET A 110 -12.19 4.67 -7.81
N ALA A 111 -12.93 3.93 -8.64
CA ALA A 111 -13.52 4.47 -9.86
C ALA A 111 -14.53 5.59 -9.55
N LYS A 112 -15.41 5.39 -8.57
CA LYS A 112 -16.41 6.38 -8.16
C LYS A 112 -15.81 7.63 -7.53
N GLN A 113 -14.71 7.51 -6.79
CA GLN A 113 -13.94 8.66 -6.29
C GLN A 113 -13.48 9.56 -7.44
N ILE A 114 -12.97 8.97 -8.52
CA ILE A 114 -12.52 9.72 -9.70
C ILE A 114 -13.70 10.29 -10.49
N GLU A 115 -14.79 9.55 -10.68
CA GLU A 115 -16.00 10.07 -11.32
C GLU A 115 -16.60 11.26 -10.54
N SER A 116 -16.64 11.16 -9.20
CA SER A 116 -17.09 12.26 -8.33
C SER A 116 -16.19 13.48 -8.46
N LEU A 117 -14.86 13.28 -8.50
CA LEU A 117 -13.88 14.35 -8.73
C LEU A 117 -14.09 15.04 -10.09
N ARG A 118 -14.23 14.25 -11.16
CA ARG A 118 -14.48 14.77 -12.52
C ARG A 118 -15.77 15.57 -12.57
N SER A 119 -16.85 15.05 -11.98
CA SER A 119 -18.15 15.74 -11.94
C SER A 119 -18.11 17.02 -11.10
N ARG A 120 -17.40 17.02 -9.97
CA ARG A 120 -17.32 18.16 -9.06
C ARG A 120 -16.58 19.35 -9.68
N TYR A 121 -15.51 19.08 -10.43
CA TYR A 121 -14.62 20.11 -10.96
C TYR A 121 -14.71 20.33 -12.47
N GLY A 122 -15.46 19.50 -13.21
CA GLY A 122 -15.61 19.65 -14.65
C GLY A 122 -14.32 19.40 -15.44
N ILE A 123 -13.47 18.50 -14.94
CA ILE A 123 -12.14 18.20 -15.48
C ILE A 123 -11.98 16.70 -15.72
N GLU A 124 -11.05 16.32 -16.58
CA GLU A 124 -10.64 14.93 -16.73
C GLU A 124 -9.46 14.63 -15.80
N VAL A 125 -9.60 13.62 -14.94
CA VAL A 125 -8.53 13.05 -14.12
C VAL A 125 -8.43 11.57 -14.44
N PRO A 126 -7.36 11.08 -15.08
CA PRO A 126 -7.23 9.67 -15.42
C PRO A 126 -6.98 8.80 -14.20
N LEU A 127 -7.51 7.57 -14.24
CA LEU A 127 -7.23 6.52 -13.27
C LEU A 127 -6.53 5.37 -13.97
N LEU A 128 -5.31 5.06 -13.50
CA LEU A 128 -4.51 3.94 -13.97
C LEU A 128 -4.36 2.92 -12.85
N PHE A 129 -4.40 1.63 -13.19
CA PHE A 129 -4.07 0.54 -12.29
C PHE A 129 -2.75 -0.10 -12.71
N MET A 130 -1.80 -0.21 -11.79
CA MET A 130 -0.66 -1.08 -11.99
C MET A 130 -1.08 -2.49 -11.57
N ASP A 131 -1.46 -3.28 -12.57
CA ASP A 131 -1.91 -4.65 -12.39
C ASP A 131 -0.76 -5.64 -12.54
N SER A 132 -1.01 -6.90 -12.19
CA SER A 132 -0.16 -8.03 -12.57
C SER A 132 -0.90 -8.92 -13.56
N TYR A 133 -0.19 -9.87 -14.13
CA TYR A 133 -0.77 -10.92 -14.98
C TYR A 133 -1.87 -11.74 -14.28
N ASN A 134 -1.96 -11.71 -12.93
CA ASN A 134 -3.02 -12.38 -12.18
C ASN A 134 -4.22 -11.47 -11.85
N THR A 135 -4.12 -10.16 -12.08
CA THR A 135 -5.14 -9.20 -11.59
C THR A 135 -5.78 -8.37 -12.69
N GLN A 136 -5.11 -8.19 -13.83
CA GLN A 136 -5.57 -7.26 -14.87
C GLN A 136 -6.93 -7.64 -15.45
N GLU A 137 -7.12 -8.89 -15.88
CA GLU A 137 -8.34 -9.32 -16.57
C GLU A 137 -9.60 -9.07 -15.71
N ASP A 138 -9.56 -9.52 -14.45
CA ASP A 138 -10.69 -9.37 -13.54
C ASP A 138 -10.90 -7.91 -13.13
N SER A 139 -9.83 -7.11 -13.02
CA SER A 139 -9.92 -5.68 -12.75
C SER A 139 -10.60 -4.92 -13.89
N GLN A 140 -10.28 -5.26 -15.15
CA GLN A 140 -10.94 -4.65 -16.31
C GLN A 140 -12.43 -5.05 -16.41
N LYS A 141 -12.76 -6.32 -16.12
CA LYS A 141 -14.16 -6.76 -16.05
C LYS A 141 -14.95 -5.99 -14.99
N GLU A 142 -14.37 -5.78 -13.81
CA GLU A 142 -15.02 -5.03 -12.74
C GLU A 142 -15.19 -3.54 -13.11
N LEU A 143 -14.19 -2.89 -13.73
CA LEU A 143 -14.33 -1.52 -14.24
C LEU A 143 -15.46 -1.41 -15.27
N GLN A 144 -15.52 -2.34 -16.22
CA GLN A 144 -16.56 -2.38 -17.25
C GLN A 144 -17.95 -2.58 -16.64
N LYS A 145 -18.10 -3.50 -15.69
CA LYS A 145 -19.34 -3.75 -14.96
C LYS A 145 -19.84 -2.52 -14.21
N ASN A 146 -18.92 -1.71 -13.67
CA ASN A 146 -19.24 -0.46 -12.98
C ASN A 146 -19.44 0.73 -13.93
N GLY A 147 -19.31 0.52 -15.26
CA GLY A 147 -19.53 1.53 -16.28
C GLY A 147 -18.43 2.60 -16.35
N PHE A 148 -17.25 2.35 -15.75
CA PHE A 148 -16.15 3.30 -15.74
C PHE A 148 -15.62 3.53 -17.16
N LYS A 149 -15.44 4.80 -17.55
CA LYS A 149 -14.96 5.19 -18.88
C LYS A 149 -13.90 6.26 -18.78
N GLN A 150 -12.91 6.18 -19.65
CA GLN A 150 -11.91 7.22 -19.88
C GLN A 150 -11.25 7.02 -21.24
N SER A 151 -10.54 8.04 -21.72
CA SER A 151 -9.83 7.99 -23.01
C SER A 151 -8.47 7.28 -22.93
N LEU A 152 -7.77 7.44 -21.81
CA LEU A 152 -6.49 6.78 -21.54
C LEU A 152 -6.67 5.32 -21.18
N ARG A 153 -5.61 4.52 -21.37
CA ARG A 153 -5.57 3.15 -20.83
C ARG A 153 -5.91 3.16 -19.34
N SER A 154 -6.67 2.18 -18.87
CA SER A 154 -7.06 2.03 -17.45
C SER A 154 -6.06 1.24 -16.65
N SER A 155 -5.16 0.50 -17.30
CA SER A 155 -4.23 -0.42 -16.64
C SER A 155 -2.95 -0.58 -17.44
N PHE A 156 -1.88 -0.96 -16.73
CA PHE A 156 -0.62 -1.45 -17.26
C PHE A 156 -0.08 -2.57 -16.38
N LEU A 157 0.74 -3.44 -16.95
CA LEU A 157 1.26 -4.63 -16.27
C LEU A 157 2.62 -4.35 -15.63
N GLN A 158 2.74 -4.56 -14.33
CA GLN A 158 4.04 -4.68 -13.69
C GLN A 158 4.81 -5.89 -14.25
N HIS A 159 6.14 -5.83 -14.17
CA HIS A 159 7.04 -6.90 -14.54
C HIS A 159 6.92 -8.12 -13.60
N LYS A 160 7.58 -9.18 -14.01
CA LYS A 160 7.88 -10.36 -13.19
C LYS A 160 9.37 -10.65 -13.27
N VAL A 161 9.96 -11.11 -12.18
CA VAL A 161 11.37 -11.52 -12.11
C VAL A 161 11.46 -12.96 -11.61
N PRO A 162 12.52 -13.71 -11.99
CA PRO A 162 12.68 -15.06 -11.50
C PRO A 162 12.93 -15.04 -9.99
N ARG A 163 12.30 -15.97 -9.27
CA ARG A 163 12.78 -16.34 -7.93
C ARG A 163 14.14 -16.99 -8.08
N LEU A 164 15.08 -16.69 -7.21
CA LEU A 164 16.43 -17.24 -7.30
C LEU A 164 16.67 -18.23 -6.17
N ASP A 165 17.33 -19.34 -6.48
CA ASP A 165 17.83 -20.26 -5.45
C ASP A 165 18.80 -19.53 -4.52
N ALA A 166 18.58 -19.62 -3.20
CA ALA A 166 19.30 -18.81 -2.23
C ALA A 166 20.81 -19.09 -2.15
N LYS A 167 21.27 -20.25 -2.65
CA LYS A 167 22.68 -20.66 -2.61
C LYS A 167 23.39 -20.39 -3.93
N THR A 168 22.70 -20.65 -5.04
CA THR A 168 23.30 -20.62 -6.37
C THR A 168 22.97 -19.37 -7.16
N PHE A 169 21.97 -18.59 -6.73
CA PHE A 169 21.42 -17.45 -7.46
C PHE A 169 20.89 -17.81 -8.85
N ALA A 170 20.68 -19.08 -9.15
CA ALA A 170 20.08 -19.52 -10.40
C ALA A 170 18.56 -19.30 -10.37
N PRO A 171 17.91 -18.99 -11.50
CA PRO A 171 16.45 -18.98 -11.60
C PRO A 171 15.85 -20.30 -11.10
N LEU A 172 14.82 -20.20 -10.28
CA LEU A 172 14.13 -21.37 -9.73
C LEU A 172 13.48 -22.18 -10.86
N THR A 173 13.62 -23.50 -10.76
CA THR A 173 12.78 -24.45 -11.50
C THR A 173 11.98 -25.28 -10.51
N SER A 174 10.67 -25.07 -10.51
CA SER A 174 9.67 -25.73 -9.67
C SER A 174 8.67 -26.53 -10.52
N LYS A 175 7.76 -27.26 -9.87
CA LYS A 175 6.75 -28.08 -10.56
C LYS A 175 5.71 -27.25 -11.31
N HIS A 176 5.44 -26.03 -10.84
CA HIS A 176 4.45 -25.15 -11.43
C HIS A 176 5.15 -23.89 -11.94
N GLU A 177 5.02 -23.58 -13.23
CA GLU A 177 5.74 -22.46 -13.85
C GLU A 177 5.53 -21.13 -13.12
N LYS A 178 4.31 -20.85 -12.63
CA LYS A 178 4.00 -19.65 -11.84
C LYS A 178 4.86 -19.49 -10.58
N ASP A 179 5.31 -20.61 -10.00
CA ASP A 179 6.09 -20.63 -8.77
C ASP A 179 7.57 -20.29 -9.05
N ASN A 180 7.99 -20.23 -10.32
CA ASN A 180 9.32 -19.76 -10.73
C ASN A 180 9.43 -18.22 -10.71
N TRP A 181 8.31 -17.49 -10.69
CA TRP A 181 8.26 -16.03 -10.89
C TRP A 181 7.64 -15.29 -9.70
N CYS A 182 8.16 -14.11 -9.39
CA CYS A 182 7.55 -13.18 -8.45
C CYS A 182 7.51 -11.76 -9.03
N PRO A 183 6.60 -10.90 -8.55
CA PRO A 183 6.71 -9.48 -8.86
C PRO A 183 7.94 -8.86 -8.19
N PRO A 184 8.62 -7.89 -8.82
CA PRO A 184 9.82 -7.22 -8.28
C PRO A 184 9.49 -6.11 -7.25
N GLY A 185 8.37 -6.26 -6.52
CA GLY A 185 7.85 -5.24 -5.63
C GLY A 185 7.14 -4.09 -6.35
N HIS A 186 6.56 -3.18 -5.58
CA HIS A 186 5.75 -2.08 -6.13
C HIS A 186 6.60 -0.90 -6.65
N GLY A 187 7.91 -0.87 -6.37
CA GLY A 187 8.83 0.11 -6.97
C GLY A 187 9.00 -0.02 -8.48
N ASP A 188 8.61 -1.17 -9.04
CA ASP A 188 8.61 -1.45 -10.47
C ASP A 188 7.80 -0.46 -11.31
N ILE A 189 6.82 0.20 -10.69
CA ILE A 189 5.97 1.20 -11.33
C ILE A 189 6.74 2.22 -12.17
N TYR A 190 7.91 2.67 -11.70
CA TYR A 190 8.71 3.66 -12.40
C TYR A 190 9.35 3.12 -13.67
N PHE A 191 9.86 1.89 -13.62
CA PHE A 191 10.45 1.22 -14.77
C PHE A 191 9.38 0.87 -15.80
N THR A 192 8.27 0.28 -15.36
CA THR A 192 7.15 -0.03 -16.26
C THR A 192 6.59 1.22 -16.93
N MET A 193 6.40 2.32 -16.20
CA MET A 193 5.91 3.57 -16.79
C MET A 193 6.84 4.13 -17.88
N MET A 194 8.15 3.96 -17.70
CA MET A 194 9.15 4.37 -18.69
C MET A 194 9.16 3.45 -19.91
N GLU A 195 9.26 2.14 -19.69
CA GLU A 195 9.45 1.15 -20.77
C GLU A 195 8.20 1.01 -21.66
N GLU A 196 7.01 1.11 -21.07
CA GLU A 196 5.73 1.04 -21.80
C GLU A 196 5.34 2.38 -22.45
N GLY A 197 6.19 3.40 -22.35
CA GLY A 197 5.93 4.75 -22.89
C GLY A 197 4.78 5.50 -22.20
N ILE A 198 4.32 5.03 -21.04
CA ILE A 198 3.21 5.62 -20.28
C ILE A 198 3.61 7.01 -19.77
N LEU A 199 4.86 7.18 -19.32
CA LEU A 199 5.34 8.48 -18.87
C LEU A 199 5.27 9.53 -20.00
N ASP A 200 5.65 9.12 -21.21
CA ASP A 200 5.60 9.98 -22.40
C ASP A 200 4.17 10.25 -22.83
N GLU A 201 3.30 9.24 -22.83
CA GLU A 201 1.87 9.39 -23.11
C GLU A 201 1.21 10.41 -22.17
N LEU A 202 1.51 10.34 -20.87
CA LEU A 202 0.97 11.25 -19.86
C LEU A 202 1.49 12.69 -20.06
N LEU A 203 2.81 12.84 -20.21
CA LEU A 203 3.43 14.15 -20.41
C LEU A 203 2.96 14.84 -21.70
N ASN A 204 2.83 14.09 -22.80
CA ASN A 204 2.35 14.61 -24.08
C ASN A 204 0.89 15.08 -24.02
N LYS A 205 0.09 14.55 -23.08
CA LYS A 205 -1.29 14.98 -22.82
C LYS A 205 -1.40 16.08 -21.77
N GLY A 206 -0.27 16.58 -21.25
CA GLY A 206 -0.23 17.70 -20.30
C GLY A 206 -0.34 17.31 -18.83
N PHE A 207 -0.30 16.02 -18.49
CA PHE A 207 -0.21 15.59 -17.10
C PHE A 207 1.21 15.82 -16.57
N GLU A 208 1.31 16.38 -15.36
CA GLU A 208 2.58 16.76 -14.73
C GLU A 208 2.77 16.12 -13.36
N ILE A 209 1.68 15.75 -12.66
CA ILE A 209 1.71 15.15 -11.33
C ILE A 209 1.02 13.79 -11.36
N ALA A 210 1.67 12.77 -10.82
CA ALA A 210 1.04 11.49 -10.50
C ALA A 210 0.80 11.36 -8.99
N PHE A 211 -0.41 10.96 -8.61
CA PHE A 211 -0.75 10.51 -7.27
C PHE A 211 -0.79 8.99 -7.22
N LEU A 212 0.10 8.37 -6.44
CA LEU A 212 0.25 6.94 -6.32
C LEU A 212 -0.20 6.46 -4.94
N SER A 213 -1.01 5.40 -4.88
CA SER A 213 -1.39 4.81 -3.59
C SER A 213 -1.79 3.34 -3.71
N ASN A 214 -1.81 2.65 -2.56
CA ASN A 214 -2.26 1.26 -2.48
C ASN A 214 -3.75 1.14 -2.85
N GLY A 215 -4.13 0.13 -3.64
CA GLY A 215 -5.53 -0.16 -3.97
C GLY A 215 -6.38 -0.57 -2.77
N ASP A 216 -5.76 -1.01 -1.67
CA ASP A 216 -6.45 -1.35 -0.42
C ASP A 216 -6.60 -0.18 0.56
N ASN A 217 -6.05 1.01 0.25
CA ASN A 217 -6.25 2.23 1.05
C ASN A 217 -7.27 3.15 0.37
N LEU A 218 -8.54 3.06 0.79
CA LEU A 218 -9.61 3.91 0.26
C LEU A 218 -9.66 5.32 0.86
N GLY A 219 -8.88 5.57 1.91
CA GLY A 219 -8.66 6.92 2.45
C GLY A 219 -7.73 7.77 1.57
N ALA A 220 -6.96 7.13 0.68
CA ALA A 220 -6.08 7.82 -0.27
C ALA A 220 -6.87 8.44 -1.43
N THR A 221 -7.49 9.59 -1.16
CA THR A 221 -8.26 10.38 -2.15
C THR A 221 -7.48 11.59 -2.65
N VAL A 222 -7.87 12.17 -3.78
CA VAL A 222 -7.20 13.38 -4.30
C VAL A 222 -7.54 14.58 -3.43
N ASP A 223 -6.50 15.27 -2.93
CA ASP A 223 -6.64 16.59 -2.34
C ASP A 223 -6.15 17.67 -3.34
N PRO A 224 -7.02 18.56 -3.84
CA PRO A 224 -6.63 19.55 -4.83
C PRO A 224 -5.65 20.62 -4.35
N HIS A 225 -5.61 20.91 -3.05
CA HIS A 225 -4.67 21.87 -2.48
C HIS A 225 -3.25 21.30 -2.50
N ILE A 226 -3.10 19.98 -2.30
CA ILE A 226 -1.81 19.29 -2.47
C ILE A 226 -1.33 19.47 -3.91
N VAL A 227 -2.19 19.25 -4.92
CA VAL A 227 -1.79 19.43 -6.33
C VAL A 227 -1.33 20.86 -6.60
N SER A 228 -2.05 21.84 -6.05
CA SER A 228 -1.71 23.26 -6.18
C SER A 228 -0.35 23.59 -5.54
N PHE A 229 -0.11 23.07 -4.34
CA PHE A 229 1.16 23.18 -3.62
C PHE A 229 2.33 22.59 -4.41
N LEU A 230 2.21 21.35 -4.86
CA LEU A 230 3.29 20.64 -5.54
C LEU A 230 3.74 21.35 -6.83
N LEU A 231 2.77 21.87 -7.59
CA LEU A 231 3.04 22.59 -8.83
C LEU A 231 3.64 23.97 -8.59
N LYS A 232 3.13 24.73 -7.61
CA LYS A 232 3.61 26.10 -7.31
C LYS A 232 5.02 26.09 -6.70
N GLU A 233 5.30 25.17 -5.80
CA GLU A 233 6.60 25.03 -5.14
C GLU A 233 7.60 24.19 -5.94
N ASN A 234 7.16 23.65 -7.09
CA ASN A 234 7.94 22.74 -7.94
C ASN A 234 8.55 21.58 -7.13
N ILE A 235 7.69 20.92 -6.33
CA ILE A 235 8.06 19.72 -5.58
C ILE A 235 8.17 18.55 -6.54
N HIS A 236 9.29 17.82 -6.47
CA HIS A 236 9.53 16.70 -7.38
C HIS A 236 8.96 15.39 -6.83
N PHE A 237 9.01 15.22 -5.51
CA PHE A 237 8.48 14.05 -4.82
C PHE A 237 7.88 14.47 -3.48
N ALA A 238 6.68 14.00 -3.17
CA ALA A 238 6.11 14.12 -1.85
C ALA A 238 5.53 12.81 -1.36
N MET A 239 5.54 12.63 -0.04
CA MET A 239 4.95 11.46 0.61
C MET A 239 4.00 11.94 1.69
N GLU A 240 2.76 11.46 1.67
CA GLU A 240 1.86 11.69 2.80
C GLU A 240 2.28 10.79 3.97
N MET A 241 2.39 11.39 5.15
CA MET A 241 2.81 10.72 6.37
C MET A 241 1.82 11.02 7.49
N THR A 242 1.57 10.05 8.35
CA THR A 242 0.80 10.27 9.58
C THR A 242 1.75 10.49 10.75
N PRO A 243 1.33 11.23 11.79
CA PRO A 243 2.00 11.18 13.08
C PRO A 243 2.13 9.73 13.56
N LYS A 244 3.33 9.34 14.01
CA LYS A 244 3.60 7.98 14.47
C LYS A 244 2.89 7.72 15.80
N THR A 245 2.35 6.52 15.93
CA THR A 245 1.73 5.98 17.15
C THR A 245 2.42 4.68 17.53
N LEU A 246 2.19 4.21 18.76
CA LEU A 246 2.73 2.91 19.23
C LEU A 246 2.15 1.71 18.46
N ALA A 247 1.06 1.89 17.69
CA ALA A 247 0.51 0.85 16.82
C ALA A 247 1.31 0.70 15.51
N ASP A 248 2.07 1.72 15.08
CA ASP A 248 2.82 1.71 13.82
C ASP A 248 4.18 1.04 13.97
N LYS A 249 4.13 -0.28 14.20
CA LYS A 249 5.30 -1.15 14.34
C LYS A 249 5.75 -1.81 13.04
N LYS A 250 4.90 -1.82 12.00
CA LYS A 250 5.17 -2.47 10.71
C LYS A 250 4.89 -1.52 9.55
N GLY A 251 5.88 -1.34 8.68
CA GLY A 251 5.88 -0.40 7.55
C GLY A 251 7.16 0.43 7.55
N GLY A 252 7.10 1.66 7.00
CA GLY A 252 8.29 2.47 6.78
C GLY A 252 8.21 3.92 7.28
N ALA A 253 9.38 4.53 7.43
CA ALA A 253 9.56 5.94 7.74
C ALA A 253 10.59 6.58 6.79
N ILE A 254 10.40 7.85 6.45
CA ILE A 254 11.41 8.60 5.68
C ILE A 254 12.44 9.17 6.64
N TYR A 255 13.70 9.14 6.21
CA TYR A 255 14.82 9.67 6.99
C TYR A 255 15.82 10.40 6.10
N ARG A 256 16.65 11.24 6.71
CA ARG A 256 17.81 11.86 6.05
C ARG A 256 19.01 10.93 6.19
N LYS A 257 19.60 10.51 5.08
CA LYS A 257 20.85 9.75 5.12
C LYS A 257 22.03 10.68 5.40
N ILE A 258 22.70 10.45 6.53
CA ILE A 258 23.82 11.25 6.98
C ILE A 258 25.12 10.46 6.81
N VAL A 259 26.05 10.97 6.00
CA VAL A 259 27.39 10.39 5.83
C VAL A 259 28.42 11.47 6.11
N GLY A 260 29.37 11.19 7.01
CA GLY A 260 30.39 12.18 7.41
C GLY A 260 29.80 13.47 7.99
N GLY A 261 28.66 13.37 8.69
CA GLY A 261 27.96 14.49 9.31
C GLY A 261 27.17 15.39 8.34
N LYS A 262 27.06 15.00 7.06
CA LYS A 262 26.29 15.75 6.04
C LYS A 262 25.15 14.90 5.51
N MET A 263 24.02 15.55 5.25
CA MET A 263 22.93 14.93 4.51
C MET A 263 23.37 14.68 3.07
N VAL A 264 23.20 13.45 2.60
CA VAL A 264 23.48 13.03 1.21
C VAL A 264 22.19 12.97 0.40
N GLN A 265 21.16 12.33 0.95
CA GLN A 265 19.86 12.15 0.30
C GLN A 265 18.77 11.79 1.33
N TYR A 266 17.51 11.74 0.89
CA TYR A 266 16.43 11.11 1.65
C TYR A 266 16.38 9.61 1.34
N GLU A 267 15.95 8.79 2.29
CA GLU A 267 15.69 7.37 2.05
C GLU A 267 14.43 6.91 2.80
N LEU A 268 13.82 5.84 2.28
CA LEU A 268 12.77 5.11 2.96
C LEU A 268 13.40 3.99 3.77
N LEU A 269 13.10 3.96 5.06
CA LEU A 269 13.47 2.88 5.98
C LEU A 269 12.25 2.00 6.21
N GLU A 270 12.27 0.77 5.73
CA GLU A 270 11.28 -0.25 6.07
C GLU A 270 11.67 -1.02 7.34
N THR A 271 10.68 -1.56 8.06
CA THR A 271 10.92 -2.33 9.29
C THR A 271 11.93 -3.48 9.08
N ALA A 272 11.91 -4.14 7.91
CA ALA A 272 12.80 -5.25 7.59
C ALA A 272 14.27 -4.83 7.40
N GLN A 273 14.53 -3.54 7.24
CA GLN A 273 15.86 -2.96 7.05
C GLN A 273 16.46 -2.46 8.36
N VAL A 274 15.70 -2.49 9.47
CA VAL A 274 16.15 -2.04 10.79
C VAL A 274 17.03 -3.13 11.42
N PRO A 275 18.25 -2.81 11.89
CA PRO A 275 19.05 -3.74 12.68
C PRO A 275 18.30 -4.17 13.95
N LYS A 276 18.44 -5.44 14.35
CA LYS A 276 17.67 -6.03 15.46
C LYS A 276 17.83 -5.26 16.78
N GLU A 277 19.04 -4.81 17.06
CA GLU A 277 19.40 -4.01 18.22
C GLU A 277 18.68 -2.65 18.29
N HIS A 278 18.23 -2.12 17.15
CA HIS A 278 17.59 -0.81 17.01
C HIS A 278 16.08 -0.88 16.75
N GLU A 279 15.47 -2.07 16.78
CA GLU A 279 14.00 -2.23 16.61
C GLU A 279 13.19 -1.40 17.61
N HIS A 280 13.70 -1.23 18.83
CA HIS A 280 13.07 -0.44 19.88
C HIS A 280 13.05 1.06 19.55
N GLU A 281 14.09 1.58 18.90
CA GLU A 281 14.14 2.98 18.45
C GLU A 281 13.21 3.24 17.27
N PHE A 282 13.13 2.27 16.33
CA PHE A 282 12.21 2.37 15.20
C PHE A 282 10.74 2.27 15.60
N SER A 283 10.42 1.40 16.57
CA SER A 283 9.05 1.21 17.06
C SER A 283 8.63 2.26 18.09
N GLY A 284 9.59 2.91 18.75
CA GLY A 284 9.35 4.03 19.65
C GLY A 284 8.92 5.32 18.95
N LEU A 285 8.61 6.35 19.75
CA LEU A 285 8.21 7.69 19.27
C LEU A 285 9.35 8.71 19.28
N GLY A 286 10.56 8.28 19.67
CA GLY A 286 11.71 9.17 19.85
C GLY A 286 12.35 9.60 18.54
N LYS A 287 12.84 8.61 17.75
CA LYS A 287 13.62 8.88 16.53
C LYS A 287 12.75 9.25 15.33
N PHE A 288 11.61 8.57 15.16
CA PHE A 288 10.69 8.81 14.04
C PHE A 288 9.39 9.43 14.53
N ARG A 289 9.12 10.68 14.12
CA ARG A 289 7.86 11.38 14.44
C ARG A 289 6.71 10.97 13.53
N THR A 290 7.03 10.45 12.37
CA THR A 290 6.10 10.25 11.26
C THR A 290 6.20 8.85 10.69
N PHE A 291 5.14 8.42 10.02
CA PHE A 291 5.04 7.09 9.42
C PHE A 291 4.52 7.18 7.99
N SER A 292 5.10 6.41 7.08
CA SER A 292 4.71 6.38 5.67
C SER A 292 3.33 5.76 5.49
N THR A 293 2.50 6.43 4.69
CA THR A 293 1.20 5.88 4.27
C THR A 293 1.26 5.14 2.94
N ASN A 294 2.40 5.22 2.24
CA ASN A 294 2.56 4.84 0.84
C ASN A 294 1.62 5.60 -0.12
N ASN A 295 1.13 6.78 0.27
CA ASN A 295 0.50 7.75 -0.63
C ASN A 295 1.59 8.71 -1.13
N LEU A 296 1.91 8.66 -2.42
CA LEU A 296 3.01 9.41 -3.01
C LEU A 296 2.52 10.37 -4.08
N TRP A 297 3.24 11.47 -4.22
CA TRP A 297 3.02 12.45 -5.28
C TRP A 297 4.33 12.68 -6.02
N ILE A 298 4.30 12.59 -7.35
CA ILE A 298 5.52 12.62 -8.15
C ILE A 298 5.34 13.56 -9.33
N ASN A 299 6.32 14.42 -9.54
CA ASN A 299 6.42 15.22 -10.74
C ASN A 299 6.94 14.36 -11.90
N LEU A 300 6.10 14.17 -12.92
CA LEU A 300 6.39 13.31 -14.06
C LEU A 300 7.55 13.84 -14.92
N ARG A 301 7.75 15.16 -15.00
CA ARG A 301 8.87 15.76 -15.71
C ARG A 301 10.18 15.47 -14.97
N ALA A 302 10.20 15.70 -13.66
CA ALA A 302 11.35 15.39 -12.82
C ALA A 302 11.70 13.89 -12.88
N LEU A 303 10.69 13.01 -12.85
CA LEU A 303 10.91 11.57 -13.02
C LEU A 303 11.58 11.25 -14.36
N LYS A 304 11.08 11.82 -15.46
CA LYS A 304 11.66 11.63 -16.80
C LYS A 304 13.12 12.10 -16.87
N GLU A 305 13.42 13.26 -16.30
CA GLU A 305 14.78 13.79 -16.23
C GLU A 305 15.73 12.86 -15.46
N ARG A 306 15.27 12.26 -14.35
CA ARG A 306 16.07 11.29 -13.59
C ARG A 306 16.41 10.04 -14.39
N PHE A 307 15.46 9.50 -15.15
CA PHE A 307 15.74 8.38 -16.04
C PHE A 307 16.71 8.77 -17.17
N GLN A 308 16.56 9.97 -17.76
CA GLN A 308 17.46 10.47 -18.80
C GLN A 308 18.90 10.69 -18.30
N GLN A 309 19.08 11.01 -17.02
CA GLN A 309 20.40 11.11 -16.37
C GLN A 309 21.07 9.75 -16.12
N GLY A 310 20.33 8.64 -16.23
CA GLY A 310 20.86 7.28 -16.09
C GLY A 310 21.25 6.90 -14.65
N ASN A 311 20.81 7.65 -13.64
CA ASN A 311 21.13 7.42 -12.23
C ASN A 311 19.89 7.24 -11.34
N PHE A 312 18.75 6.85 -11.93
CA PHE A 312 17.57 6.49 -11.17
C PHE A 312 17.78 5.11 -10.53
N SER A 313 17.66 5.02 -9.21
CA SER A 313 17.81 3.76 -8.48
C SER A 313 16.81 3.63 -7.33
N LEU A 314 16.53 2.39 -6.94
CA LEU A 314 15.62 2.08 -5.83
C LEU A 314 16.34 1.18 -4.83
N SER A 315 16.02 1.35 -3.55
CA SER A 315 16.60 0.52 -2.49
C SER A 315 16.13 -0.93 -2.64
N LEU A 316 17.10 -1.84 -2.61
CA LEU A 316 16.89 -3.28 -2.71
C LEU A 316 16.27 -3.84 -1.43
N ILE A 317 15.24 -4.67 -1.59
CA ILE A 317 14.66 -5.50 -0.53
C ILE A 317 14.94 -6.96 -0.88
N VAL A 318 15.57 -7.68 0.04
CA VAL A 318 15.82 -9.13 -0.09
C VAL A 318 14.81 -9.88 0.77
N ASN A 319 13.95 -10.68 0.15
CA ASN A 319 12.86 -11.39 0.82
C ASN A 319 13.09 -12.91 0.73
N PRO A 320 13.61 -13.56 1.80
CA PRO A 320 13.76 -15.00 1.85
C PRO A 320 12.41 -15.71 1.89
N LYS A 321 12.24 -16.74 1.08
CA LYS A 321 11.04 -17.59 1.00
C LYS A 321 11.41 -19.06 0.85
N GLN A 322 10.41 -19.92 1.00
CA GLN A 322 10.51 -21.33 0.68
C GLN A 322 9.47 -21.70 -0.37
N VAL A 323 9.90 -22.38 -1.44
CA VAL A 323 9.04 -22.89 -2.51
C VAL A 323 9.39 -24.35 -2.76
N ASP A 324 8.41 -25.26 -2.65
CA ASP A 324 8.62 -26.71 -2.77
C ASP A 324 9.78 -27.26 -1.91
N GLY A 325 9.95 -26.72 -0.70
CA GLY A 325 11.03 -27.09 0.22
C GLY A 325 12.42 -26.56 -0.16
N LYS A 326 12.54 -25.75 -1.22
CA LYS A 326 13.77 -25.04 -1.61
C LYS A 326 13.77 -23.63 -1.06
N ASP A 327 14.91 -23.22 -0.50
CA ASP A 327 15.12 -21.84 -0.06
C ASP A 327 15.39 -20.94 -1.27
N VAL A 328 14.60 -19.88 -1.39
CA VAL A 328 14.69 -18.94 -2.50
C VAL A 328 14.73 -17.51 -2.00
N ILE A 329 15.33 -16.63 -2.78
CA ILE A 329 15.31 -15.19 -2.56
C ILE A 329 14.43 -14.51 -3.62
N GLN A 330 13.65 -13.53 -3.18
CA GLN A 330 12.92 -12.61 -4.03
C GLN A 330 13.55 -11.24 -3.86
N LEU A 331 13.90 -10.62 -4.98
CA LEU A 331 14.46 -9.27 -5.00
C LEU A 331 13.34 -8.30 -5.36
N GLU A 332 13.03 -7.42 -4.43
CA GLU A 332 11.93 -6.46 -4.53
C GLU A 332 12.45 -5.03 -4.36
N THR A 333 11.64 -4.06 -4.77
CA THR A 333 11.86 -2.64 -4.49
C THR A 333 10.57 -2.00 -4.01
N ALA A 334 10.69 -0.97 -3.16
CA ALA A 334 9.55 -0.19 -2.68
C ALA A 334 9.44 1.13 -3.45
N MET A 335 8.23 1.48 -3.88
CA MET A 335 7.99 2.73 -4.61
C MET A 335 8.42 3.98 -3.83
N GLY A 336 8.20 3.99 -2.50
CA GLY A 336 8.63 5.11 -1.66
C GLY A 336 10.15 5.30 -1.61
N SER A 337 10.96 4.29 -1.95
CA SER A 337 12.42 4.43 -2.02
C SER A 337 12.90 5.35 -3.15
N ALA A 338 12.02 5.66 -4.12
CA ALA A 338 12.32 6.63 -5.16
C ALA A 338 12.64 8.03 -4.62
N VAL A 339 12.25 8.34 -3.37
CA VAL A 339 12.57 9.62 -2.70
C VAL A 339 14.05 9.99 -2.76
N GLY A 340 14.96 9.01 -2.72
CA GLY A 340 16.41 9.26 -2.79
C GLY A 340 16.90 9.83 -4.12
N ASN A 341 16.07 9.78 -5.17
CA ASN A 341 16.37 10.34 -6.49
C ASN A 341 16.02 11.83 -6.59
N PHE A 342 15.41 12.42 -5.57
CA PHE A 342 14.87 13.78 -5.65
C PHE A 342 15.37 14.66 -4.50
N SER A 343 16.01 15.78 -4.85
CA SER A 343 16.43 16.78 -3.87
C SER A 343 15.27 17.65 -3.37
N LYS A 344 14.24 17.86 -4.20
CA LYS A 344 13.03 18.62 -3.86
C LYS A 344 11.94 17.69 -3.33
N PHE A 345 12.13 17.24 -2.10
CA PHE A 345 11.20 16.39 -1.36
C PHE A 345 10.35 17.19 -0.38
N LYS A 346 9.10 16.78 -0.18
CA LYS A 346 8.29 17.19 0.98
C LYS A 346 7.48 16.04 1.59
N GLY A 347 7.58 15.87 2.90
CA GLY A 347 6.68 15.05 3.71
C GLY A 347 5.42 15.83 4.08
N ILE A 348 4.24 15.34 3.68
CA ILE A 348 2.96 15.99 3.96
C ILE A 348 2.30 15.32 5.16
N ILE A 349 2.19 16.01 6.29
CA ILE A 349 1.58 15.48 7.51
C ILE A 349 0.05 15.52 7.36
N ILE A 350 -0.57 14.34 7.30
CA ILE A 350 -1.99 14.15 7.06
C ILE A 350 -2.74 13.56 8.25
N PRO A 351 -4.05 13.80 8.37
CA PRO A 351 -4.88 13.08 9.32
C PRO A 351 -4.97 11.60 8.97
N ARG A 352 -5.18 10.77 10.00
CA ARG A 352 -5.32 9.30 9.89
C ARG A 352 -6.42 8.85 8.92
N ASP A 353 -7.43 9.67 8.68
CA ASP A 353 -8.53 9.37 7.74
C ASP A 353 -8.05 9.06 6.32
N ARG A 354 -6.88 9.57 5.93
CA ARG A 354 -6.28 9.32 4.61
C ARG A 354 -5.50 8.01 4.54
N PHE A 355 -5.50 7.25 5.64
CA PHE A 355 -4.80 5.98 5.80
C PHE A 355 -5.72 4.93 6.41
N ALA A 356 -6.55 4.33 5.55
CA ALA A 356 -7.51 3.28 5.88
C ALA A 356 -7.22 1.98 5.10
N PRO A 357 -6.03 1.37 5.24
CA PRO A 357 -5.68 0.12 4.53
C PRO A 357 -6.47 -1.08 5.06
N VAL A 358 -6.59 -2.12 4.24
CA VAL A 358 -7.15 -3.43 4.65
C VAL A 358 -6.11 -4.51 4.39
N LYS A 359 -5.43 -4.97 5.45
CA LYS A 359 -4.37 -5.98 5.38
C LYS A 359 -4.84 -7.34 5.87
N LYS A 360 -5.74 -7.37 6.86
CA LYS A 360 -6.36 -8.58 7.40
C LYS A 360 -7.89 -8.47 7.49
N THR A 361 -8.55 -9.53 7.95
CA THR A 361 -10.00 -9.59 8.12
C THR A 361 -10.51 -8.74 9.29
N GLU A 362 -9.66 -8.43 10.26
CA GLU A 362 -9.92 -7.46 11.31
C GLU A 362 -10.13 -6.05 10.73
N ASP A 363 -9.19 -5.58 9.90
CA ASP A 363 -9.33 -4.31 9.18
C ASP A 363 -10.60 -4.32 8.31
N TYR A 364 -10.84 -5.44 7.62
CA TYR A 364 -12.01 -5.62 6.76
C TYR A 364 -13.33 -5.49 7.53
N LEU A 365 -13.43 -6.07 8.73
CA LEU A 365 -14.59 -5.91 9.61
C LEU A 365 -14.80 -4.44 9.97
N ILE A 366 -13.73 -3.76 10.43
CA ILE A 366 -13.82 -2.36 10.86
C ILE A 366 -14.29 -1.48 9.70
N ARG A 367 -13.66 -1.61 8.53
CA ARG A 367 -13.99 -0.82 7.34
C ARG A 367 -15.39 -1.10 6.80
N ARG A 368 -15.94 -2.32 6.99
CA ARG A 368 -17.31 -2.66 6.59
C ARG A 368 -18.37 -2.23 7.61
N SER A 369 -18.03 -2.21 8.90
CA SER A 369 -18.92 -1.78 9.98
C SER A 369 -19.32 -0.31 9.91
N ASP A 370 -20.22 0.13 10.76
CA ASP A 370 -20.62 1.54 10.90
C ASP A 370 -19.55 2.43 11.56
N ALA A 371 -18.42 1.88 12.04
CA ALA A 371 -17.27 2.70 12.47
C ALA A 371 -16.65 3.50 11.31
N TYR A 372 -16.89 3.08 10.06
CA TYR A 372 -16.46 3.77 8.85
C TYR A 372 -17.64 4.04 7.94
N VAL A 373 -17.62 5.20 7.27
CA VAL A 373 -18.65 5.67 6.36
C VAL A 373 -18.07 5.93 4.98
N LEU A 374 -18.85 5.64 3.94
CA LEU A 374 -18.55 6.03 2.57
C LEU A 374 -19.24 7.37 2.33
N ASN A 375 -18.46 8.44 2.19
CA ASN A 375 -18.98 9.79 2.02
C ASN A 375 -19.51 10.01 0.59
N ASP A 376 -20.13 11.17 0.34
CA ASP A 376 -20.69 11.54 -0.98
C ASP A 376 -19.62 11.60 -2.10
N ASP A 377 -18.36 11.84 -1.74
CA ASP A 377 -17.22 11.79 -2.65
C ASP A 377 -16.58 10.39 -2.76
N TYR A 378 -17.24 9.38 -2.18
CA TYR A 378 -16.78 8.00 -2.09
C TYR A 378 -15.47 7.83 -1.30
N SER A 379 -15.03 8.81 -0.53
CA SER A 379 -13.97 8.62 0.46
C SER A 379 -14.48 7.72 1.59
N LEU A 380 -13.63 6.79 2.05
CA LEU A 380 -13.94 5.94 3.19
C LEU A 380 -13.23 6.48 4.43
N THR A 381 -13.98 7.08 5.35
CA THR A 381 -13.42 7.72 6.55
C THR A 381 -14.06 7.18 7.81
N MET A 382 -13.38 7.35 8.95
CA MET A 382 -13.99 7.05 10.24
C MET A 382 -15.22 7.95 10.46
N ALA A 383 -16.29 7.35 10.98
CA ALA A 383 -17.57 8.00 11.22
C ALA A 383 -17.42 9.25 12.11
N LYS A 384 -18.18 10.30 11.79
CA LYS A 384 -18.11 11.59 12.50
C LYS A 384 -18.55 11.44 13.95
N GLU A 385 -19.63 10.69 14.17
CA GLU A 385 -20.22 10.39 15.47
C GLU A 385 -19.20 9.74 16.40
N ARG A 386 -18.34 8.88 15.85
CA ARG A 386 -17.26 8.22 16.59
C ARG A 386 -16.17 9.22 17.01
N LYS A 387 -15.75 10.09 16.09
CA LYS A 387 -14.76 11.14 16.37
C LYS A 387 -15.25 12.15 17.40
N GLU A 388 -16.52 12.53 17.32
CA GLU A 388 -17.15 13.45 18.27
C GLU A 388 -17.19 12.88 19.69
N LYS A 389 -17.23 11.55 19.83
CA LYS A 389 -17.08 10.84 21.11
C LYS A 389 -15.62 10.67 21.57
N GLY A 390 -14.65 11.20 20.82
CA GLY A 390 -13.22 11.05 21.13
C GLY A 390 -12.66 9.65 20.90
N LEU A 391 -13.40 8.78 20.19
CA LEU A 391 -12.98 7.41 19.90
C LEU A 391 -12.09 7.35 18.65
N GLY A 392 -10.97 6.65 18.76
CA GLY A 392 -10.03 6.41 17.66
C GLY A 392 -10.34 5.14 16.86
N GLU A 393 -9.32 4.58 16.23
CA GLU A 393 -9.39 3.29 15.53
C GLU A 393 -9.90 2.18 16.47
N VAL A 394 -10.75 1.28 15.98
CA VAL A 394 -11.24 0.12 16.76
C VAL A 394 -10.12 -0.92 16.83
N LEU A 395 -9.83 -1.47 18.01
CA LEU A 395 -8.95 -2.63 18.11
C LEU A 395 -9.77 -3.91 17.91
N VAL A 396 -9.54 -4.63 16.82
CA VAL A 396 -10.19 -5.92 16.57
C VAL A 396 -9.15 -7.03 16.60
N LEU A 397 -9.42 -8.09 17.36
CA LEU A 397 -8.65 -9.32 17.42
C LEU A 397 -9.57 -10.51 17.12
N LEU A 398 -9.32 -11.20 16.01
CA LEU A 398 -10.08 -12.38 15.62
C LEU A 398 -9.19 -13.62 15.67
N ASP A 399 -9.74 -14.73 16.14
CA ASP A 399 -9.04 -16.03 16.12
C ASP A 399 -8.62 -16.43 14.69
N GLU A 400 -7.31 -16.40 14.42
CA GLU A 400 -6.76 -16.68 13.09
C GLU A 400 -7.14 -18.09 12.58
N LYS A 401 -7.49 -19.03 13.46
CA LYS A 401 -7.95 -20.38 13.05
C LYS A 401 -9.29 -20.32 12.30
N HIS A 402 -10.15 -19.39 12.66
CA HIS A 402 -11.54 -19.33 12.19
C HIS A 402 -11.82 -18.14 11.28
N TYR A 403 -11.13 -16.99 11.44
CA TYR A 403 -11.49 -15.76 10.74
C TYR A 403 -10.42 -15.22 9.78
N LYS A 404 -9.26 -15.87 9.66
CA LYS A 404 -8.14 -15.34 8.85
C LYS A 404 -8.45 -15.24 7.36
N LYS A 405 -9.24 -16.17 6.82
CA LYS A 405 -9.59 -16.20 5.39
C LYS A 405 -10.95 -15.56 5.17
N ILE A 406 -11.08 -14.79 4.09
CA ILE A 406 -12.30 -14.04 3.77
C ILE A 406 -13.53 -14.94 3.69
N GLN A 407 -13.41 -16.12 3.07
CA GLN A 407 -14.52 -17.07 2.98
C GLN A 407 -14.98 -17.56 4.36
N GLN A 408 -14.04 -17.77 5.29
CA GLN A 408 -14.39 -18.18 6.66
C GLN A 408 -14.98 -17.02 7.45
N PHE A 409 -14.40 -15.82 7.30
CA PHE A 409 -14.92 -14.59 7.86
C PHE A 409 -16.36 -14.34 7.42
N ASP A 410 -16.65 -14.35 6.12
CA ASP A 410 -17.99 -14.09 5.59
C ASP A 410 -18.99 -15.20 6.00
N ALA A 411 -18.54 -16.43 6.20
CA ALA A 411 -19.38 -17.52 6.72
C ALA A 411 -19.76 -17.35 8.20
N LEU A 412 -18.94 -16.66 8.98
CA LEU A 412 -19.15 -16.44 10.42
C LEU A 412 -19.69 -15.04 10.75
N PHE A 413 -19.50 -14.05 9.88
CA PHE A 413 -20.05 -12.71 10.02
C PHE A 413 -21.17 -12.46 9.00
N LEU A 414 -22.31 -13.14 9.20
CA LEU A 414 -23.50 -12.94 8.36
C LEU A 414 -24.12 -11.56 8.57
N VAL A 415 -24.07 -11.07 9.82
CA VAL A 415 -24.46 -9.72 10.21
C VAL A 415 -23.29 -9.07 10.93
N LEU A 416 -22.84 -7.91 10.44
CA LEU A 416 -21.74 -7.18 11.06
C LEU A 416 -22.24 -6.51 12.34
N PRO A 417 -21.52 -6.64 13.48
CA PRO A 417 -21.83 -5.86 14.66
C PRO A 417 -21.66 -4.36 14.39
N SER A 418 -22.48 -3.54 15.04
CA SER A 418 -22.20 -2.11 15.14
C SER A 418 -20.96 -1.91 16.02
N LEU A 419 -19.98 -1.22 15.46
CA LEU A 419 -18.69 -0.88 16.08
C LEU A 419 -18.56 0.62 16.35
N ILE A 420 -19.59 1.43 16.09
CA ILE A 420 -19.54 2.89 16.23
C ILE A 420 -19.03 3.34 17.60
N ASP A 421 -19.41 2.63 18.66
CA ASP A 421 -19.04 2.90 20.05
C ASP A 421 -18.07 1.84 20.65
N CYS A 422 -17.59 0.92 19.83
CA CYS A 422 -16.68 -0.14 20.26
C CYS A 422 -15.24 0.36 20.31
N GLU A 423 -14.54 0.19 21.42
CA GLU A 423 -13.11 0.44 21.55
C GLU A 423 -12.29 -0.78 21.16
N GLU A 424 -12.72 -1.96 21.64
CA GLU A 424 -12.03 -3.23 21.44
C GLU A 424 -13.05 -4.37 21.25
N LEU A 425 -12.82 -5.20 20.23
CA LEU A 425 -13.52 -6.46 20.02
C LEU A 425 -12.51 -7.60 19.95
N VAL A 426 -12.65 -8.58 20.85
CA VAL A 426 -11.89 -9.82 20.83
C VAL A 426 -12.83 -11.01 20.61
N VAL A 427 -12.55 -11.84 19.61
CA VAL A 427 -13.34 -13.04 19.29
C VAL A 427 -12.43 -14.26 19.30
N GLU A 428 -12.61 -15.12 20.29
CA GLU A 428 -11.87 -16.38 20.47
C GLU A 428 -12.77 -17.58 20.21
N GLY A 429 -12.33 -18.50 19.34
CA GLY A 429 -13.12 -19.66 18.92
C GLY A 429 -14.16 -19.36 17.84
N GLU A 430 -14.91 -20.40 17.46
CA GLU A 430 -15.81 -20.39 16.32
C GLU A 430 -17.21 -19.82 16.68
N ILE A 431 -17.49 -18.58 16.28
CA ILE A 431 -18.69 -17.84 16.68
C ILE A 431 -19.35 -17.23 15.43
N LEU A 432 -20.63 -17.53 15.24
CA LEU A 432 -21.47 -16.99 14.18
C LEU A 432 -22.19 -15.73 14.67
N PHE A 433 -21.89 -14.60 14.05
CA PHE A 433 -22.63 -13.34 14.17
C PHE A 433 -23.80 -13.36 13.17
N ASP A 434 -24.95 -13.87 13.64
CA ASP A 434 -26.16 -14.10 12.84
C ASP A 434 -27.29 -13.08 13.07
N VAL A 435 -27.14 -12.19 14.05
CA VAL A 435 -28.13 -11.17 14.40
C VAL A 435 -27.46 -9.80 14.60
N PRO A 436 -28.18 -8.69 14.36
CA PRO A 436 -27.63 -7.36 14.60
C PRO A 436 -27.38 -7.14 16.08
N ILE A 437 -26.16 -6.73 16.43
CA ILE A 437 -25.77 -6.38 17.79
C ILE A 437 -24.99 -5.07 17.82
N THR A 438 -25.04 -4.37 18.93
CA THR A 438 -24.25 -3.15 19.20
C THR A 438 -23.18 -3.45 20.24
N LEU A 439 -21.94 -3.07 19.93
CA LEU A 439 -20.80 -3.23 20.83
C LEU A 439 -20.33 -1.86 21.34
N LYS A 440 -20.18 -1.73 22.65
CA LYS A 440 -19.74 -0.50 23.33
C LYS A 440 -18.53 -0.77 24.22
N GLY A 441 -17.53 0.12 24.18
CA GLY A 441 -16.30 -0.05 24.94
C GLY A 441 -15.56 -1.34 24.56
N LYS A 442 -15.09 -2.11 25.55
CA LYS A 442 -14.30 -3.33 25.32
C LYS A 442 -15.14 -4.59 25.47
N VAL A 443 -15.32 -5.35 24.40
CA VAL A 443 -16.14 -6.56 24.39
C VAL A 443 -15.33 -7.75 23.93
N LYS A 444 -15.42 -8.85 24.69
CA LYS A 444 -14.77 -10.11 24.36
C LYS A 444 -15.79 -11.24 24.25
N PHE A 445 -15.77 -12.00 23.17
CA PHE A 445 -16.51 -13.25 23.02
C PHE A 445 -15.54 -14.44 23.04
N GLN A 446 -15.84 -15.45 23.85
CA GLN A 446 -15.03 -16.66 23.98
C GLN A 446 -15.91 -17.91 23.80
N ASN A 447 -15.60 -18.72 22.80
CA ASN A 447 -16.18 -20.04 22.64
C ASN A 447 -15.15 -21.11 23.00
N GLN A 448 -15.39 -21.80 24.11
CA GLN A 448 -14.54 -22.88 24.61
C GLN A 448 -15.14 -24.27 24.37
N SER A 449 -16.31 -24.35 23.75
CA SER A 449 -17.07 -25.60 23.62
C SER A 449 -16.54 -26.56 22.56
N GLY A 450 -15.68 -26.10 21.66
CA GLY A 450 -15.21 -26.87 20.50
C GLY A 450 -16.25 -27.06 19.40
N SER A 451 -17.41 -26.40 19.51
CA SER A 451 -18.51 -26.44 18.53
C SER A 451 -18.96 -25.02 18.18
N LEU A 452 -19.50 -24.80 16.98
CA LEU A 452 -20.01 -23.49 16.54
C LEU A 452 -21.03 -22.92 17.53
N LYS A 453 -20.80 -21.69 17.99
CA LYS A 453 -21.74 -20.92 18.81
C LYS A 453 -22.35 -19.77 18.02
N LYS A 454 -23.58 -19.38 18.35
CA LYS A 454 -24.30 -18.32 17.66
C LYS A 454 -24.54 -17.15 18.60
N ILE A 455 -24.39 -15.93 18.12
CA ILE A 455 -24.74 -14.74 18.91
C ILE A 455 -26.23 -14.73 19.26
N SER A 456 -27.10 -15.21 18.36
CA SER A 456 -28.55 -15.32 18.61
C SER A 456 -28.92 -16.13 19.85
N SER A 457 -28.08 -17.09 20.31
CA SER A 457 -28.37 -17.86 21.52
C SER A 457 -28.29 -17.02 22.81
N LEU A 458 -27.65 -15.85 22.76
CA LEU A 458 -27.52 -14.95 23.92
C LEU A 458 -28.80 -14.13 24.17
N SER A 459 -29.72 -14.07 23.21
CA SER A 459 -30.97 -13.29 23.30
C SER A 459 -30.76 -11.83 23.74
N LYS A 460 -29.63 -11.23 23.36
CA LYS A 460 -29.22 -9.87 23.72
C LYS A 460 -28.72 -9.16 22.47
N THR A 461 -29.07 -7.88 22.34
CA THR A 461 -28.73 -7.05 21.18
C THR A 461 -27.63 -6.01 21.47
N GLU A 462 -27.23 -5.84 22.72
CA GLU A 462 -26.21 -4.87 23.13
C GLU A 462 -25.23 -5.48 24.13
N PHE A 463 -23.93 -5.26 23.90
CA PHE A 463 -22.84 -5.73 24.76
C PHE A 463 -21.89 -4.58 25.07
N GLU A 464 -21.63 -4.35 26.36
CA GLU A 464 -20.82 -3.23 26.83
C GLU A 464 -19.85 -3.68 27.91
N ASN A 465 -18.56 -3.37 27.74
CA ASN A 465 -17.50 -3.55 28.74
C ASN A 465 -17.51 -4.92 29.46
N GLN A 466 -17.65 -6.01 28.70
CA GLN A 466 -17.84 -7.35 29.26
C GLN A 466 -17.18 -8.45 28.42
N THR A 467 -16.88 -9.56 29.10
CA THR A 467 -16.48 -10.83 28.49
C THR A 467 -17.65 -11.80 28.52
N ILE A 468 -17.97 -12.39 27.37
CA ILE A 468 -19.05 -13.36 27.16
C ILE A 468 -18.42 -14.71 26.85
N VAL A 469 -18.81 -15.74 27.58
CA VAL A 469 -18.43 -17.13 27.32
C VAL A 469 -19.64 -17.88 26.75
N LEU A 470 -19.50 -18.48 25.56
CA LEU A 470 -20.57 -19.17 24.84
C LEU A 470 -20.48 -20.70 24.89
#